data_AF-A0A1F5BV77-F1
#
_entry.id   AF-A0A1F5BV77-F1
#
_cell.length_a   1.000
_cell.length_b   1.000
_cell.length_c   1.000
_cell.angle_alpha   90.00
_cell.angle_beta   90.00
_cell.angle_gamma   90.00
#
_symmetry.space_group_name_H-M   'P 1'
#
loop_
_entity.id
_entity.type
_entity.pdbx_description
1 polymer ?
#
loop_
_entity_poly.entity_id
_entity_poly.type
_entity_poly.pdbx_seq_one_letter_code
_entity_poly.pdbx_strand_id
1 'polypeptide(L)'
;MHKLSLIIVFLAAGFVIGAMVGFSYGNQQGSAAGQTQGYAQGKTDGVQVEVARAKAEAEAQAQATAEEAAKAANPFAESAANPFAKTTNPFEGVIINPFAQ
;
A
#
# COMPACT_ATOMS: atom_id res chain seq x y z
N MET A 1 -35.75 16.39 62.40
CA MET A 1 -34.41 16.39 61.78
C MET A 1 -34.00 15.02 61.24
N HIS A 2 -34.29 13.89 61.91
CA HIS A 2 -33.90 12.55 61.44
C HIS A 2 -34.42 12.13 60.05
N LYS A 3 -35.67 12.45 59.70
CA LYS A 3 -36.25 12.06 58.40
C LYS A 3 -35.55 12.71 57.20
N LEU A 4 -35.10 13.96 57.35
CA LEU A 4 -34.39 14.69 56.30
C LEU A 4 -32.98 14.12 56.08
N SER A 5 -32.27 13.81 57.16
CA SER A 5 -30.95 13.14 57.09
C SER A 5 -31.05 11.77 56.41
N LEU A 6 -32.10 10.99 56.70
CA LEU A 6 -32.33 9.69 56.06
C LEU A 6 -32.58 9.81 54.55
N ILE A 7 -33.37 10.80 54.13
CA ILE A 7 -33.61 11.08 52.70
C ILE A 7 -32.31 11.43 51.99
N ILE A 8 -31.48 12.28 52.59
CA ILE A 8 -30.18 12.68 52.03
C ILE A 8 -29.25 11.46 51.89
N VAL A 9 -29.21 10.58 52.88
CA VAL A 9 -28.41 9.34 52.83
C VAL A 9 -28.87 8.43 51.70
N PHE A 10 -30.18 8.23 51.53
CA PHE A 10 -30.70 7.42 50.43
C PHE A 10 -30.42 8.02 49.05
N LEU A 11 -30.52 9.34 48.91
CA LEU A 11 -30.17 10.04 47.67
C LEU A 11 -28.69 9.88 47.34
N ALA A 12 -27.81 10.06 48.33
CA ALA A 12 -26.38 9.87 48.14
C ALA A 12 -26.04 8.42 47.78
N ALA A 13 -26.63 7.44 48.47
CA ALA A 13 -26.43 6.03 48.17
C ALA A 13 -26.92 5.67 46.75
N GLY A 14 -28.10 6.13 46.36
CA GLY A 14 -28.64 5.92 45.01
C GLY A 14 -27.76 6.53 43.93
N PHE A 15 -27.22 7.73 44.17
CA PHE A 15 -26.30 8.39 43.23
C PHE A 15 -24.99 7.62 43.08
N VAL A 16 -24.39 7.16 44.19
CA VAL A 16 -23.14 6.39 44.17
C VAL A 16 -23.33 5.05 43.44
N ILE A 17 -24.43 4.34 43.71
CA ILE A 17 -24.74 3.07 43.06
C ILE A 17 -24.99 3.29 41.56
N GLY A 18 -25.78 4.30 41.21
CA GLY A 18 -26.07 4.64 39.81
C GLY A 18 -24.80 4.98 39.03
N ALA A 19 -23.90 5.77 39.60
CA ALA A 19 -22.62 6.11 38.99
C ALA A 19 -21.72 4.89 38.80
N MET A 20 -21.63 4.02 39.81
CA MET A 20 -20.81 2.81 39.75
C MET A 20 -21.30 1.82 38.67
N VAL A 21 -22.62 1.58 38.62
CA VAL A 21 -23.22 0.69 37.63
C VAL A 21 -23.07 1.28 36.22
N GLY A 22 -23.37 2.58 36.05
CA GLY A 22 -23.22 3.26 34.77
C GLY A 22 -21.79 3.21 34.23
N PHE A 23 -20.80 3.45 35.09
CA PHE A 23 -19.40 3.37 34.72
C PHE A 23 -18.96 1.95 34.35
N SER A 24 -19.34 0.94 35.14
CA SER A 24 -18.97 -0.45 34.87
C SER A 24 -19.59 -0.96 33.56
N TYR A 25 -20.86 -0.65 33.32
CA TYR A 25 -21.55 -1.05 32.10
C TYR A 25 -20.97 -0.34 30.86
N GLY A 26 -20.71 0.98 30.97
CA GLY A 26 -20.11 1.76 29.90
C GLY A 26 -18.71 1.26 29.52
N ASN A 27 -17.87 0.93 30.49
CA ASN A 27 -16.53 0.40 30.22
C ASN A 27 -16.57 -0.98 29.58
N GLN A 28 -17.44 -1.88 30.06
CA GLN A 28 -17.55 -3.23 29.48
C GLN A 28 -18.00 -3.18 28.03
N GLN A 29 -19.04 -2.40 27.71
CA GLN A 29 -19.49 -2.24 26.33
C GLN A 29 -18.44 -1.55 25.46
N GLY A 30 -17.84 -0.45 25.95
CA GLY A 30 -16.83 0.30 25.21
C GLY A 30 -15.60 -0.56 24.89
N SER A 31 -15.13 -1.35 25.86
CA SER A 31 -13.98 -2.24 25.67
C SER A 31 -14.29 -3.38 24.69
N ALA A 32 -15.45 -4.04 24.82
CA ALA A 32 -15.84 -5.12 23.91
C ALA A 32 -16.00 -4.64 22.46
N ALA A 33 -16.64 -3.47 22.26
CA ALA A 33 -16.79 -2.86 20.95
C ALA A 33 -15.44 -2.44 20.36
N GLY A 34 -14.59 -1.78 21.15
CA GLY A 34 -13.26 -1.33 20.73
C GLY A 34 -12.35 -2.49 20.33
N GLN A 35 -12.33 -3.58 21.10
CA GLN A 35 -11.53 -4.76 20.76
C GLN A 35 -12.00 -5.43 19.47
N THR A 36 -13.32 -5.59 19.30
CA THR A 36 -13.88 -6.24 18.10
C THR A 36 -13.59 -5.43 16.84
N GLN A 37 -13.82 -4.12 16.89
CA GLN A 37 -13.58 -3.23 15.75
C GLN A 37 -12.09 -3.11 15.43
N GLY A 38 -11.25 -2.90 16.45
CA GLY A 38 -9.81 -2.78 16.28
C GLY A 38 -9.18 -4.06 15.71
N TYR A 39 -9.60 -5.22 16.18
CA TYR A 39 -9.13 -6.50 15.64
C TYR A 39 -9.56 -6.73 14.19
N ALA A 40 -10.84 -6.46 13.87
CA ALA A 40 -11.36 -6.64 12.52
C ALA A 40 -10.68 -5.70 11.50
N GLN A 41 -10.48 -4.42 11.87
CA GLN A 41 -9.77 -3.45 11.04
C GLN A 41 -8.30 -3.82 10.88
N GLY A 42 -7.59 -4.08 11.98
CA GLY A 42 -6.16 -4.43 11.92
C GLY A 42 -5.88 -5.70 11.09
N LYS A 43 -6.75 -6.71 11.18
CA LYS A 43 -6.64 -7.92 10.35
C LYS A 43 -6.86 -7.61 8.87
N THR A 44 -7.87 -6.80 8.53
CA THR A 44 -8.19 -6.47 7.14
C THR A 44 -7.07 -5.63 6.52
N ASP A 45 -6.59 -4.62 7.24
CA ASP A 45 -5.52 -3.74 6.77
C ASP A 45 -4.21 -4.51 6.62
N GLY A 46 -3.85 -5.35 7.60
CA GLY A 46 -2.65 -6.18 7.52
C GLY A 46 -2.67 -7.15 6.35
N VAL A 47 -3.81 -7.79 6.08
CA VAL A 47 -3.96 -8.70 4.93
C VAL A 47 -3.84 -7.94 3.60
N GLN A 48 -4.46 -6.76 3.48
CA GLN A 48 -4.36 -5.97 2.26
C GLN A 48 -2.93 -5.50 1.97
N VAL A 49 -2.18 -5.10 3.00
CA VAL A 49 -0.77 -4.70 2.86
C VAL A 49 0.07 -5.87 2.36
N GLU A 50 -0.09 -7.06 2.94
CA GLU A 50 0.68 -8.23 2.49
C GLU A 50 0.29 -8.69 1.08
N VAL A 51 -0.99 -8.66 0.73
CA VAL A 51 -1.44 -8.99 -0.63
C VAL A 51 -0.87 -8.01 -1.66
N ALA A 52 -0.86 -6.72 -1.36
CA ALA A 52 -0.27 -5.71 -2.24
C ALA A 52 1.23 -5.92 -2.43
N ARG A 53 1.96 -6.21 -1.34
CA ARG A 53 3.39 -6.51 -1.37
C ARG A 53 3.69 -7.76 -2.20
N ALA A 54 2.96 -8.85 -1.95
CA ALA A 54 3.12 -10.10 -2.69
C ALA A 54 2.86 -9.90 -4.20
N LYS A 55 1.86 -9.08 -4.57
CA LYS A 55 1.59 -8.75 -5.97
C LYS A 55 2.72 -7.95 -6.60
N ALA A 56 3.25 -6.96 -5.90
CA ALA A 56 4.37 -6.15 -6.38
C ALA A 56 5.65 -6.98 -6.57
N GLU A 57 5.95 -7.87 -5.62
CA GLU A 57 7.09 -8.81 -5.72
C GLU A 57 6.93 -9.78 -6.91
N ALA A 58 5.72 -10.31 -7.12
CA ALA A 58 5.41 -11.18 -8.25
C ALA A 58 5.52 -10.45 -9.61
N GLU A 59 5.04 -9.21 -9.71
CA GLU A 59 5.15 -8.40 -10.92
C GLU A 59 6.62 -8.04 -11.23
N ALA A 60 7.42 -7.72 -10.21
CA ALA A 60 8.85 -7.45 -10.38
C ALA A 60 9.61 -8.70 -10.87
N GLN A 61 9.29 -9.89 -10.35
CA GLN A 61 9.84 -11.15 -10.86
C GLN A 61 9.39 -11.45 -12.29
N ALA A 62 8.11 -11.21 -12.60
CA ALA A 62 7.60 -11.40 -13.96
C ALA A 62 8.30 -10.46 -14.97
N GLN A 63 8.57 -9.20 -14.58
CA GLN A 63 9.31 -8.26 -15.41
C GLN A 63 10.78 -8.66 -15.57
N ALA A 64 11.46 -9.06 -14.50
CA ALA A 64 12.86 -9.49 -14.57
C ALA A 64 13.02 -10.74 -15.46
N THR A 65 12.13 -11.72 -15.32
CA THR A 65 12.13 -12.92 -16.16
C THR A 65 11.78 -12.60 -17.62
N ALA A 66 10.83 -11.68 -17.86
CA ALA A 66 10.51 -11.22 -19.21
C ALA A 66 11.69 -10.47 -19.86
N GLU A 67 12.42 -9.65 -19.10
CA GLU A 67 13.60 -8.94 -19.59
C GLU A 67 14.76 -9.90 -19.88
N GLU A 68 14.98 -10.89 -19.03
CA GLU A 68 15.98 -11.94 -19.27
C GLU A 68 15.63 -12.79 -20.51
N ALA A 69 14.36 -13.16 -20.66
CA ALA A 69 13.88 -13.85 -21.85
C ALA A 69 14.01 -12.98 -23.10
N ALA A 70 13.74 -11.68 -23.02
CA ALA A 70 13.92 -10.75 -24.14
C ALA A 70 15.40 -10.58 -24.51
N LYS A 71 16.31 -10.57 -23.53
CA LYS A 71 17.77 -10.53 -23.77
C LYS A 71 18.26 -11.82 -24.42
N ALA A 72 17.81 -12.98 -23.93
CA ALA A 72 18.17 -14.28 -24.49
C ALA A 72 17.60 -14.51 -25.90
N ALA A 73 16.40 -13.98 -26.17
CA ALA A 73 15.76 -14.08 -27.48
C ALA A 73 16.24 -13.02 -28.48
N ASN A 74 17.06 -12.04 -28.08
CA ASN A 74 17.58 -11.02 -28.99
C ASN A 74 18.90 -11.49 -29.63
N PRO A 75 18.90 -11.96 -30.90
CA PRO A 75 20.09 -12.44 -31.58
C PRO A 75 21.12 -11.33 -31.88
N PHE A 76 20.80 -10.06 -31.60
CA PHE A 76 21.69 -8.91 -31.80
C PHE A 76 22.29 -8.35 -30.50
N ALA A 77 21.98 -8.95 -29.33
CA ALA A 77 22.44 -8.45 -28.03
C ALA A 77 23.96 -8.55 -27.84
N GLU A 78 24.62 -9.57 -28.42
CA GLU A 78 26.08 -9.71 -28.38
C GLU A 78 26.79 -9.00 -29.54
N SER A 79 26.08 -8.66 -30.63
CA SER A 79 26.64 -8.00 -31.81
C SER A 79 26.37 -6.49 -31.77
N ALA A 80 26.91 -5.79 -30.78
CA ALA A 80 26.86 -4.33 -30.66
C ALA A 80 27.75 -3.60 -31.68
N ALA A 81 27.85 -4.11 -32.90
CA ALA A 81 28.40 -3.38 -34.04
C ALA A 81 27.23 -3.09 -34.98
N ASN A 82 26.61 -1.92 -34.85
CA ASN A 82 25.70 -1.43 -35.87
C ASN A 82 26.45 -1.46 -37.22
N PRO A 83 26.03 -2.29 -38.19
CA PRO A 83 26.75 -2.43 -39.46
C PRO A 83 26.74 -1.14 -40.29
N PHE A 84 25.88 -0.19 -39.95
CA PHE A 84 25.80 1.15 -40.55
C PHE A 84 26.55 2.23 -39.73
N ALA A 85 27.08 1.92 -38.55
CA ALA A 85 27.84 2.90 -37.76
C ALA A 85 29.19 3.28 -38.39
N LYS A 86 29.64 2.53 -39.41
CA LYS A 86 30.84 2.84 -40.21
C LYS A 86 30.56 2.86 -41.72
N THR A 87 29.33 3.11 -42.16
CA THR A 87 29.09 3.32 -43.58
C THR A 87 29.27 4.79 -43.90
N THR A 88 30.46 5.16 -44.40
CA THR A 88 30.66 6.39 -45.17
C THR A 88 29.54 6.47 -46.22
N ASN A 89 28.80 7.57 -46.23
CA ASN A 89 27.67 7.74 -47.15
C ASN A 89 28.19 7.69 -48.59
N PRO A 90 27.75 6.71 -49.42
CA PRO A 90 28.28 6.52 -50.77
C PRO A 90 27.96 7.68 -51.72
N PHE A 91 27.10 8.62 -51.31
CA PHE A 91 26.73 9.81 -52.08
C PHE A 91 27.47 11.08 -51.65
N GLU A 92 28.36 11.04 -50.64
CA GLU A 92 29.10 12.23 -50.16
C GLU A 92 30.03 12.85 -51.22
N GLY A 93 30.33 12.15 -52.32
CA GLY A 93 31.15 12.64 -53.44
C GLY A 93 30.40 12.80 -54.76
N VAL A 94 29.08 12.58 -54.79
CA VAL A 94 28.30 12.65 -56.04
C VAL A 94 27.81 14.08 -56.24
N ILE A 95 28.35 14.75 -57.25
CA ILE A 95 27.85 16.06 -57.68
C ILE A 95 26.42 15.86 -58.21
N ILE A 96 25.43 16.26 -57.41
CA ILE A 96 24.00 16.14 -57.74
C ILE A 96 23.65 16.99 -59.00
N ASN A 97 24.44 18.03 -59.29
CA ASN A 97 24.26 18.88 -60.46
C ASN A 97 25.52 18.95 -61.34
N PRO A 98 25.56 18.23 -62.48
CA PRO A 98 26.70 18.23 -63.39
C PRO A 98 26.96 19.59 -64.08
N PHE A 99 26.08 20.57 -63.91
CA PHE A 99 26.25 21.95 -64.41
C PHE A 99 26.69 22.95 -63.34
N ALA A 100 26.95 22.50 -62.10
CA ALA A 100 27.53 23.33 -61.06
C ALA A 100 29.07 23.37 -61.19
N GLN A 101 29.57 24.04 -62.23
CA GLN A 101 30.94 24.57 -62.32
C GLN A 101 30.87 26.03 -62.76
#